data_AF-A0A960D9S8-F1
#
_entry.id   AF-A0A960D9S8-F1
#
_cell.length_a   1.000
_cell.length_b   1.000
_cell.length_c   1.000
_cell.angle_alpha   90.00
_cell.angle_beta   90.00
_cell.angle_gamma   90.00
#
_symmetry.space_group_name_H-M   'P 1'
#
loop_
_entity.id
_entity.type
_entity.pdbx_description
1 polymer ?
#
loop_
_entity_poly.entity_id
_entity_poly.type
_entity_poly.pdbx_seq_one_letter_code
_entity_poly.pdbx_strand_id
1 'polypeptide(L)'
;LRKDVPRVLDELVEQGRVMKLGDEFRLQTEEGAEWTKEFSQRRASIRDDASRMSQLRNDWLLKFVDDELSGIKLVHGESKTPRKFDRFWGDDEPTPDGTAIPIWIRDEWNITEAKAKDAAARAGNDSPIVFVLLPKIDAETIRDSLASYAAALDTVNQRPEPQTDEGRQAKRGMQSRVSDGERRLASLFGTVIAKARVFQGGGNELTTSALREGVETAGRHALTRQFTKFATGDNPNWGKVITKARDGAPDALAAVSWSGEVPANPVCKEVLARVSGAGTKGSDLQRQLGDPPYGWPKDAIDGALLALLASGNVRAEREGQKVAGPKELPATQIGKATFYKEDEPPSLGERMAVRGLLTEAKVSFVSGEEGAAISGLLQHLADLAARSGGPAPLPEPPDTSHLDGLKALAGNQQFRAVAEQAEQLRQDVSTWSLESEQRGQREAAWSKLDRLLEHAAGLDATADIREQFEAIRANRLLLSDPDPVNPLIAQLSAAIRDAVTSGIDALAAASAKERTGLEQSEGWAELTVDQQSDVLAVAGLAVP
;
A
#
# COMPACT_ATOMS: atom_id res chain seq x y z
N LEU A 1 65.69 50.03 -16.18
CA LEU A 1 65.70 49.52 -17.58
C LEU A 1 65.09 48.13 -17.71
N ARG A 2 65.74 47.00 -17.36
CA ARG A 2 65.12 45.66 -17.54
C ARG A 2 63.83 45.42 -16.72
N LYS A 3 63.66 46.09 -15.57
CA LYS A 3 62.41 46.05 -14.78
C LYS A 3 61.28 46.92 -15.35
N ASP A 4 61.61 47.93 -16.17
CA ASP A 4 60.63 48.90 -16.68
C ASP A 4 60.07 48.49 -18.04
N VAL A 5 60.80 47.66 -18.79
CA VAL A 5 60.39 47.19 -20.13
C VAL A 5 59.04 46.46 -20.12
N PRO A 6 58.75 45.51 -19.20
CA PRO A 6 57.44 44.87 -19.16
C PRO A 6 56.30 45.86 -18.90
N ARG A 7 56.49 46.82 -17.97
CA ARG A 7 55.49 47.85 -17.65
C ARG A 7 55.20 48.76 -18.85
N VAL A 8 56.24 49.23 -19.54
CA VAL A 8 56.10 50.09 -20.73
C VAL A 8 55.49 49.32 -21.90
N LEU A 9 55.79 48.04 -22.05
CA LEU A 9 55.17 47.18 -23.07
C LEU A 9 53.68 46.94 -22.78
N ASP A 10 53.30 46.73 -21.52
CA ASP A 10 51.89 46.62 -21.13
C ASP A 10 51.15 47.95 -21.38
N GLU A 11 51.76 49.11 -21.06
CA GLU A 11 51.21 50.44 -21.38
C GLU A 11 51.05 50.64 -22.91
N LEU A 12 52.00 50.18 -23.72
CA LEU A 12 51.92 50.25 -25.18
C LEU A 12 50.88 49.28 -25.78
N VAL A 13 50.59 48.17 -25.10
CA VAL A 13 49.49 47.25 -25.45
C VAL A 13 48.13 47.84 -25.08
N GLU A 14 48.02 48.54 -23.95
CA GLU A 14 46.81 49.26 -23.56
C GLU A 14 46.53 50.47 -24.46
N GLN A 15 47.57 51.22 -24.84
CA GLN A 15 47.48 52.30 -25.83
C GLN A 15 47.27 51.79 -27.26
N GLY A 16 47.34 50.46 -27.45
CA GLY A 16 47.15 49.82 -28.73
C GLY A 16 48.15 50.31 -29.77
N ARG A 17 49.45 50.37 -29.45
CA ARG A 17 50.55 50.61 -30.42
C ARG A 17 51.35 49.34 -30.72
N VAL A 18 51.22 48.34 -29.86
CA VAL A 18 51.92 47.06 -29.93
C VAL A 18 50.91 45.95 -29.62
N MET A 19 50.97 44.83 -30.36
CA MET A 19 50.15 43.65 -30.11
C MET A 19 50.97 42.59 -29.37
N LYS A 20 50.39 41.98 -28.34
CA LYS A 20 50.97 40.87 -27.59
C LYS A 20 50.44 39.55 -28.16
N LEU A 21 51.34 38.67 -28.60
CA LEU A 21 51.05 37.31 -29.06
C LEU A 21 51.85 36.32 -28.21
N GLY A 22 51.23 35.78 -27.16
CA GLY A 22 51.95 34.97 -26.17
C GLY A 22 53.05 35.77 -25.48
N ASP A 23 54.32 35.38 -25.70
CA ASP A 23 55.51 36.02 -25.15
C ASP A 23 56.19 37.04 -26.11
N GLU A 24 55.65 37.23 -27.33
CA GLU A 24 56.20 38.16 -28.34
C GLU A 24 55.38 39.46 -28.46
N PHE A 25 56.08 40.57 -28.70
CA PHE A 25 55.50 41.90 -28.94
C PHE A 25 55.83 42.38 -30.35
N ARG A 26 54.82 42.76 -31.15
CA ARG A 26 55.01 43.23 -32.55
C ARG A 26 54.30 44.55 -32.83
N LEU A 27 54.84 45.32 -33.78
CA LEU A 27 54.27 46.58 -34.28
C LEU A 27 52.89 46.32 -34.90
N GLN A 28 51.92 47.15 -34.55
CA GLN A 28 50.53 46.97 -34.90
C GLN A 28 50.28 47.25 -36.40
N THR A 29 49.58 46.34 -37.08
CA THR A 29 49.09 46.51 -38.46
C THR A 29 47.80 47.34 -38.47
N GLU A 30 47.44 47.93 -39.61
CA GLU A 30 46.21 48.72 -39.77
C GLU A 30 44.96 47.91 -39.39
N GLU A 31 44.86 46.67 -39.85
CA GLU A 31 43.81 45.74 -39.43
C GLU A 31 43.87 45.48 -37.92
N GLY A 32 45.04 45.23 -37.33
CA GLY A 32 45.18 45.06 -35.88
C GLY A 32 44.75 46.28 -35.05
N ALA A 33 44.91 47.49 -35.61
CA ALA A 33 44.44 48.73 -35.00
C ALA A 33 42.90 48.83 -35.02
N GLU A 34 42.25 48.40 -36.10
CA GLU A 34 40.79 48.32 -36.15
C GLU A 34 40.21 47.34 -35.13
N TRP A 35 40.79 46.13 -35.01
CA TRP A 35 40.38 45.15 -34.01
C TRP A 35 40.53 45.70 -32.59
N THR A 36 41.61 46.44 -32.33
CA THR A 36 41.87 47.05 -31.02
C THR A 36 40.90 48.20 -30.74
N LYS A 37 40.59 49.02 -31.75
CA LYS A 37 39.62 50.13 -31.66
C LYS A 37 38.22 49.61 -31.33
N GLU A 38 37.78 48.58 -32.04
CA GLU A 38 36.48 47.94 -31.83
C GLU A 38 36.38 47.29 -30.45
N PHE A 39 37.43 46.57 -30.02
CA PHE A 39 37.54 46.05 -28.66
C PHE A 39 37.39 47.15 -27.60
N SER A 40 38.11 48.26 -27.74
CA SER A 40 38.08 49.37 -26.78
C SER A 40 36.71 50.06 -26.73
N GLN A 41 36.06 50.23 -27.88
CA GLN A 41 34.68 50.76 -27.95
C GLN A 41 33.69 49.85 -27.25
N ARG A 42 33.75 48.53 -27.51
CA ARG A 42 32.90 47.53 -26.85
C ARG A 42 33.16 47.47 -25.34
N ARG A 43 34.43 47.52 -24.92
CA ARG A 43 34.81 47.53 -23.50
C ARG A 43 34.22 48.73 -22.77
N ALA A 44 34.32 49.93 -23.34
CA ALA A 44 33.72 51.13 -22.74
C ALA A 44 32.19 50.99 -22.63
N SER A 45 31.53 50.59 -23.73
CA SER A 45 30.07 50.40 -23.74
C SER A 45 29.59 49.37 -22.73
N ILE A 46 30.26 48.21 -22.62
CA ILE A 46 29.90 47.16 -21.66
C ILE A 46 30.15 47.63 -20.23
N ARG A 47 31.25 48.33 -19.97
CA ARG A 47 31.60 48.81 -18.63
C ARG A 47 30.59 49.82 -18.08
N ASP A 48 30.01 50.64 -18.95
CA ASP A 48 29.01 51.66 -18.61
C ASP A 48 27.59 51.09 -18.52
N ASP A 49 27.33 49.92 -19.10
CA ASP A 49 26.06 49.20 -18.97
C ASP A 49 25.98 48.43 -17.65
N ALA A 50 25.40 49.08 -16.64
CA ALA A 50 25.23 48.49 -15.31
C ALA A 50 24.38 47.20 -15.32
N SER A 51 23.38 47.10 -16.19
CA SER A 51 22.51 45.91 -16.27
C SER A 51 23.29 44.72 -16.80
N ARG A 52 23.97 44.91 -17.93
CA ARG A 52 24.82 43.89 -18.55
C ARG A 52 25.96 43.47 -17.64
N MET A 53 26.59 44.40 -16.93
CA MET A 53 27.62 44.10 -15.95
C MET A 53 27.10 43.26 -14.77
N SER A 54 25.88 43.53 -14.32
CA SER A 54 25.24 42.74 -13.25
C SER A 54 24.94 41.31 -13.73
N GLN A 55 24.40 41.16 -14.94
CA GLN A 55 24.14 39.86 -15.56
C GLN A 55 25.42 39.04 -15.70
N LEU A 56 26.47 39.61 -16.31
CA LEU A 56 27.76 38.93 -16.47
C LEU A 56 28.34 38.51 -15.11
N ARG A 57 28.27 39.36 -14.09
CA ARG A 57 28.73 38.99 -12.74
C ARG A 57 27.92 37.80 -12.20
N ASN A 58 26.60 37.85 -12.30
CA ASN A 58 25.73 36.79 -11.78
C ASN A 58 25.98 35.45 -12.50
N ASP A 59 26.16 35.47 -13.82
CA ASP A 59 26.49 34.26 -14.60
C ASP A 59 27.79 33.61 -14.13
N TRP A 60 28.81 34.43 -13.84
CA TRP A 60 30.08 33.96 -13.30
C TRP A 60 29.96 33.45 -11.86
N LEU A 61 29.21 34.14 -11.00
CA LEU A 61 28.95 33.66 -9.63
C LEU A 61 28.21 32.31 -9.65
N LEU A 62 27.17 32.19 -10.49
CA LEU A 62 26.42 30.95 -10.69
C LEU A 62 27.35 29.81 -11.12
N LYS A 63 28.14 30.02 -12.18
CA LYS A 63 29.10 29.02 -12.68
C LYS A 63 30.04 28.53 -11.59
N PHE A 64 30.67 29.46 -10.85
CA PHE A 64 31.69 29.09 -9.86
C PHE A 64 31.10 28.44 -8.62
N VAL A 65 29.94 28.89 -8.16
CA VAL A 65 29.21 28.23 -7.07
C VAL A 65 28.76 26.83 -7.51
N ASP A 66 28.27 26.69 -8.74
CA ASP A 66 27.81 25.41 -9.25
C ASP A 66 28.95 24.39 -9.35
N ASP A 67 30.11 24.82 -9.86
CA ASP A 67 31.34 24.03 -9.90
C ASP A 67 31.81 23.65 -8.47
N GLU A 68 31.86 24.63 -7.54
CA GLU A 68 32.31 24.42 -6.17
C GLU A 68 31.39 23.51 -5.37
N LEU A 69 30.07 23.57 -5.60
CA LEU A 69 29.08 22.75 -4.90
C LEU A 69 28.70 21.49 -5.70
N SER A 70 29.28 21.27 -6.87
CA SER A 70 29.02 20.09 -7.69
C SER A 70 29.43 18.81 -6.95
N GLY A 71 28.60 17.76 -7.05
CA GLY A 71 28.89 16.45 -6.50
C GLY A 71 28.86 16.34 -4.96
N ILE A 72 28.41 17.37 -4.23
CA ILE A 72 28.20 17.27 -2.78
C ILE A 72 27.19 16.16 -2.48
N LYS A 73 27.55 15.26 -1.57
CA LYS A 73 26.69 14.18 -1.08
C LYS A 73 26.31 14.45 0.36
N LEU A 74 25.03 14.69 0.61
CA LEU A 74 24.49 14.77 1.95
C LEU A 74 23.91 13.42 2.35
N VAL A 75 24.40 12.88 3.47
CA VAL A 75 23.88 11.65 4.07
C VAL A 75 23.48 11.93 5.51
N HIS A 76 22.37 11.33 5.95
CA HIS A 76 21.85 11.50 7.29
C HIS A 76 22.04 10.23 8.14
N GLY A 77 22.70 10.42 9.29
CA GLY A 77 22.90 9.42 10.35
C GLY A 77 23.62 8.14 9.96
N GLU A 78 23.50 7.12 10.81
CA GLU A 78 24.19 5.82 10.71
C GLU A 78 23.68 4.99 9.53
N SER A 79 22.39 5.10 9.22
CA SER A 79 21.74 4.51 8.05
C SER A 79 22.25 5.08 6.73
N LYS A 80 23.00 6.19 6.75
CA LYS A 80 23.54 6.89 5.57
C LYS A 80 22.45 7.25 4.56
N THR A 81 21.30 7.68 5.06
CA THR A 81 20.14 7.97 4.21
C THR A 81 20.45 9.17 3.31
N PRO A 82 20.37 9.04 1.96
CA PRO A 82 20.73 10.12 1.05
C PRO A 82 19.76 11.29 1.14
N ARG A 83 20.29 12.50 1.06
CA ARG A 83 19.57 13.78 1.11
C ARG A 83 20.04 14.71 0.01
N LYS A 84 19.17 15.62 -0.40
CA LYS A 84 19.43 16.57 -1.47
C LYS A 84 19.56 17.99 -0.91
N PHE A 85 20.34 18.78 -1.62
CA PHE A 85 20.38 20.23 -1.45
C PHE A 85 19.69 20.87 -2.65
N ASP A 86 18.88 21.88 -2.38
CA ASP A 86 18.27 22.72 -3.41
C ASP A 86 18.83 24.13 -3.28
N ARG A 87 19.28 24.72 -4.40
CA ARG A 87 19.95 26.02 -4.41
C ARG A 87 18.95 27.10 -4.80
N PHE A 88 18.89 28.16 -4.00
CA PHE A 88 18.02 29.30 -4.21
C PHE A 88 18.86 30.57 -4.28
N TRP A 89 18.66 31.34 -5.35
CA TRP A 89 19.37 32.59 -5.61
C TRP A 89 18.41 33.78 -5.53
N GLY A 90 18.95 34.92 -5.13
CA GLY A 90 18.20 36.18 -5.06
C GLY A 90 17.72 36.52 -3.66
N ASP A 91 16.84 37.52 -3.58
CA ASP A 91 16.42 38.13 -2.30
C ASP A 91 15.22 37.45 -1.65
N ASP A 92 14.57 36.53 -2.35
CA ASP A 92 13.41 35.79 -1.84
C ASP A 92 13.87 34.61 -0.98
N GLU A 93 13.41 34.57 0.26
CA GLU A 93 13.73 33.49 1.20
C GLU A 93 13.05 32.18 0.77
N PRO A 94 13.79 31.07 0.64
CA PRO A 94 13.20 29.80 0.25
C PRO A 94 12.31 29.23 1.35
N THR A 95 11.19 28.64 0.94
CA THR A 95 10.31 27.90 1.85
C THR A 95 10.74 26.43 1.89
N PRO A 96 11.18 25.88 3.03
CA PRO A 96 11.54 24.46 3.14
C PRO A 96 10.31 23.58 2.91
N ASP A 97 10.39 22.65 1.97
CA ASP A 97 9.31 21.71 1.62
C ASP A 97 9.36 20.40 2.42
N GLY A 98 10.45 20.18 3.17
CA GLY A 98 10.68 18.96 3.95
C GLY A 98 11.47 17.87 3.21
N THR A 99 11.70 18.01 1.90
CA THR A 99 12.32 16.96 1.08
C THR A 99 13.80 17.21 0.83
N ALA A 100 14.17 18.48 0.66
CA ALA A 100 15.55 18.92 0.45
C ALA A 100 15.95 19.98 1.49
N ILE A 101 17.26 20.15 1.64
CA ILE A 101 17.83 21.23 2.44
C ILE A 101 18.06 22.43 1.53
N PRO A 102 17.35 23.56 1.73
CA PRO A 102 17.53 24.75 0.92
C PRO A 102 18.85 25.45 1.27
N ILE A 103 19.63 25.77 0.25
CA ILE A 103 20.80 26.63 0.30
C ILE A 103 20.39 27.98 -0.29
N TRP A 104 20.30 29.00 0.55
CA TRP A 104 19.98 30.35 0.12
C TRP A 104 21.25 31.16 -0.11
N ILE A 105 21.55 31.44 -1.38
CA ILE A 105 22.79 32.04 -1.86
C ILE A 105 22.53 33.49 -2.24
N ARG A 106 23.27 34.39 -1.60
CA ARG A 106 23.22 35.84 -1.85
C ARG A 106 24.63 36.42 -1.90
N ASP A 107 24.73 37.62 -2.43
CA ASP A 107 26.01 38.29 -2.67
C ASP A 107 26.03 39.73 -2.17
N GLU A 108 27.22 40.22 -1.82
CA GLU A 108 27.39 41.56 -1.27
C GLU A 108 27.32 42.70 -2.31
N TRP A 109 27.09 42.40 -3.60
CA TRP A 109 26.76 43.44 -4.57
C TRP A 109 25.30 43.88 -4.45
N ASN A 110 24.42 43.00 -3.97
CA ASN A 110 22.98 43.26 -3.82
C ASN A 110 22.57 43.52 -2.37
N ILE A 111 23.17 42.82 -1.40
CA ILE A 111 22.82 42.95 0.02
C ILE A 111 24.04 43.28 0.89
N THR A 112 23.82 43.75 2.11
CA THR A 112 24.90 43.93 3.09
C THR A 112 25.08 42.67 3.94
N GLU A 113 26.28 42.44 4.44
CA GLU A 113 26.57 41.37 5.41
C GLU A 113 25.58 41.39 6.59
N ALA A 114 25.34 42.58 7.16
CA ALA A 114 24.40 42.75 8.28
C ALA A 114 23.00 42.23 7.93
N LYS A 115 22.48 42.54 6.74
CA LYS A 115 21.18 42.03 6.27
C LYS A 115 21.19 40.52 6.07
N ALA A 116 22.29 39.96 5.58
CA ALA A 116 22.43 38.51 5.39
C ALA A 116 22.39 37.77 6.74
N LYS A 117 23.16 38.27 7.72
CA LYS A 117 23.22 37.74 9.08
C LYS A 117 21.89 37.90 9.81
N ASP A 118 21.24 39.06 9.69
CA ASP A 118 19.92 39.31 10.28
C ASP A 118 18.84 38.41 9.70
N ALA A 119 18.92 38.04 8.42
CA ALA A 119 18.00 37.07 7.82
C ALA A 119 18.22 35.66 8.42
N ALA A 120 19.48 35.21 8.53
CA ALA A 120 19.79 33.94 9.16
C ALA A 120 19.38 33.88 10.65
N ALA A 121 19.50 35.01 11.37
CA ALA A 121 19.03 35.14 12.75
C ALA A 121 17.50 35.11 12.86
N ARG A 122 16.78 35.84 11.98
CA ARG A 122 15.31 35.90 11.96
C ARG A 122 14.66 34.57 11.60
N ALA A 123 15.32 33.73 10.79
CA ALA A 123 14.84 32.39 10.48
C ALA A 123 14.77 31.48 11.72
N GLY A 124 15.48 31.82 12.80
CA GLY A 124 15.46 31.08 14.05
C GLY A 124 16.33 29.82 14.04
N ASN A 125 16.60 29.28 15.24
CA ASN A 125 17.52 28.16 15.44
C ASN A 125 17.03 26.85 14.80
N ASP A 126 15.71 26.70 14.62
CA ASP A 126 15.09 25.51 14.05
C ASP A 126 15.04 25.54 12.51
N SER A 127 15.44 26.66 11.88
CA SER A 127 15.43 26.74 10.43
C SER A 127 16.43 25.75 9.81
N PRO A 128 15.97 24.95 8.82
CA PRO A 128 16.83 24.06 8.06
C PRO A 128 17.52 24.77 6.87
N ILE A 129 17.37 26.09 6.72
CA ILE A 129 17.99 26.83 5.63
C ILE A 129 19.48 27.02 5.91
N VAL A 130 20.31 26.73 4.89
CA VAL A 130 21.74 27.04 4.87
C VAL A 130 21.91 28.37 4.15
N PHE A 131 22.43 29.38 4.83
CA PHE A 131 22.59 30.72 4.27
C PHE A 131 24.03 30.90 3.79
N VAL A 132 24.21 31.24 2.52
CA VAL A 132 25.52 31.50 1.92
C VAL A 132 25.60 32.96 1.47
N LEU A 133 26.63 33.66 1.91
CA LEU A 133 26.95 35.02 1.49
C LEU A 133 28.27 35.05 0.72
N LEU A 134 28.22 35.51 -0.52
CA LEU A 134 29.38 35.74 -1.37
C LEU A 134 29.92 37.16 -1.14
N PRO A 135 31.15 37.34 -0.64
CA PRO A 135 31.66 38.65 -0.30
C PRO A 135 32.05 39.47 -1.53
N LYS A 136 31.94 40.80 -1.41
CA LYS A 136 32.32 41.75 -2.46
C LYS A 136 33.81 42.07 -2.35
N ILE A 137 34.63 41.23 -2.95
CA ILE A 137 36.10 41.36 -2.97
C ILE A 137 36.55 41.80 -4.37
N ASP A 138 37.55 42.69 -4.43
CA ASP A 138 38.16 43.16 -5.68
C ASP A 138 37.15 43.62 -6.74
N ALA A 139 36.06 44.28 -6.29
CA ALA A 139 34.90 44.56 -7.13
C ALA A 139 35.23 45.40 -8.38
N GLU A 140 36.15 46.38 -8.29
CA GLU A 140 36.62 47.14 -9.45
C GLU A 140 37.44 46.27 -10.41
N THR A 141 38.35 45.45 -9.89
CA THR A 141 39.16 44.53 -10.71
C THR A 141 38.29 43.50 -11.41
N ILE A 142 37.27 42.96 -10.74
CA ILE A 142 36.27 42.04 -11.33
C ILE A 142 35.49 42.77 -12.41
N ARG A 143 34.99 43.99 -12.13
CA ARG A 143 34.27 44.80 -13.12
C ARG A 143 35.11 45.04 -14.38
N ASP A 144 36.35 45.47 -14.21
CA ASP A 144 37.23 45.78 -15.34
C ASP A 144 37.63 44.52 -16.12
N SER A 145 37.85 43.40 -15.43
CA SER A 145 38.16 42.10 -16.06
C SER A 145 36.96 41.53 -16.79
N LEU A 146 35.73 41.66 -16.24
CA LEU A 146 34.49 41.23 -16.89
C LEU A 146 34.23 42.03 -18.16
N ALA A 147 34.36 43.36 -18.10
CA ALA A 147 34.19 44.22 -19.26
C ALA A 147 35.24 43.92 -20.35
N SER A 148 36.49 43.67 -19.95
CA SER A 148 37.57 43.29 -20.88
C SER A 148 37.33 41.92 -21.52
N TYR A 149 36.95 40.91 -20.74
CA TYR A 149 36.65 39.57 -21.23
C TYR A 149 35.44 39.58 -22.18
N ALA A 150 34.33 40.18 -21.77
CA ALA A 150 33.12 40.25 -22.58
C ALA A 150 33.35 41.03 -23.88
N ALA A 151 34.09 42.15 -23.83
CA ALA A 151 34.45 42.89 -25.03
C ALA A 151 35.34 42.09 -25.98
N ALA A 152 36.34 41.37 -25.47
CA ALA A 152 37.19 40.50 -26.28
C ALA A 152 36.38 39.37 -26.92
N LEU A 153 35.51 38.72 -26.14
CA LEU A 153 34.65 37.63 -26.60
C LEU A 153 33.68 38.10 -27.68
N ASP A 154 32.99 39.22 -27.45
CA ASP A 154 32.09 39.83 -28.41
C ASP A 154 32.82 40.21 -29.71
N THR A 155 34.03 40.78 -29.62
CA THR A 155 34.84 41.16 -30.78
C THR A 155 35.22 39.94 -31.62
N VAL A 156 35.60 38.83 -30.97
CA VAL A 156 35.93 37.58 -31.66
C VAL A 156 34.71 36.95 -32.31
N ASN A 157 33.54 37.01 -31.66
CA ASN A 157 32.34 36.30 -32.09
C ASN A 157 31.54 37.06 -33.16
N GLN A 158 31.52 38.40 -33.10
CA GLN A 158 30.67 39.21 -33.98
C GLN A 158 31.40 39.68 -35.26
N ARG A 159 32.73 39.66 -35.28
CA ARG A 159 33.50 40.05 -36.46
C ARG A 159 33.60 38.87 -37.44
N PRO A 160 33.37 39.08 -38.76
CA PRO A 160 33.53 38.04 -39.77
C PRO A 160 34.93 37.42 -39.79
N GLU A 161 35.05 36.17 -40.27
CA GLU A 161 36.34 35.48 -40.36
C GLU A 161 37.32 36.24 -41.28
N PRO A 162 38.48 36.68 -40.76
CA PRO A 162 39.44 37.43 -41.55
C PRO A 162 40.08 36.57 -42.64
N GLN A 163 40.23 37.14 -43.83
CA GLN A 163 40.82 36.46 -45.00
C GLN A 163 42.33 36.70 -45.11
N THR A 164 42.82 37.81 -44.56
CA THR A 164 44.21 38.24 -44.52
C THR A 164 44.99 37.54 -43.40
N ASP A 165 46.33 37.43 -43.56
CA ASP A 165 47.20 36.87 -42.51
C ASP A 165 47.24 37.81 -41.29
N GLU A 166 47.22 39.12 -41.52
CA GLU A 166 47.19 40.18 -40.52
C GLU A 166 45.89 40.13 -39.69
N GLY A 167 44.74 39.95 -40.35
CA GLY A 167 43.45 39.81 -39.69
C GLY A 167 43.35 38.51 -38.88
N ARG A 168 43.86 37.38 -39.42
CA ARG A 168 43.96 36.11 -38.68
C ARG A 168 44.84 36.24 -37.44
N GLN A 169 45.92 37.02 -37.52
CA GLN A 169 46.77 37.35 -36.35
C GLN A 169 46.04 38.23 -35.34
N ALA A 170 45.33 39.28 -35.78
CA ALA A 170 44.55 40.14 -34.90
C ALA A 170 43.44 39.37 -34.15
N LYS A 171 42.76 38.45 -34.84
CA LYS A 171 41.79 37.53 -34.23
C LYS A 171 42.44 36.63 -33.18
N ARG A 172 43.60 36.02 -33.47
CA ARG A 172 44.36 35.23 -32.50
C ARG A 172 44.77 36.04 -31.27
N GLY A 173 45.16 37.30 -31.46
CA GLY A 173 45.44 38.23 -30.36
C GLY A 173 44.23 38.47 -29.46
N MET A 174 43.04 38.65 -30.05
CA MET A 174 41.79 38.77 -29.26
C MET A 174 41.38 37.46 -28.60
N GLN A 175 41.57 36.31 -29.25
CA GLN A 175 41.36 35.01 -28.63
C GLN A 175 42.28 34.79 -27.43
N SER A 176 43.56 35.21 -27.51
CA SER A 176 44.46 35.21 -26.36
C SER A 176 43.92 36.07 -25.22
N ARG A 177 43.40 37.27 -25.52
CA ARG A 177 42.77 38.15 -24.51
C ARG A 177 41.53 37.50 -23.87
N VAL A 178 40.74 36.74 -24.62
CA VAL A 178 39.61 35.97 -24.07
C VAL A 178 40.13 34.92 -23.08
N SER A 179 41.11 34.09 -23.48
CA SER A 179 41.67 33.06 -22.61
C SER A 179 42.39 33.62 -21.38
N ASP A 180 43.09 34.75 -21.51
CA ASP A 180 43.73 35.44 -20.38
C ASP A 180 42.70 36.04 -19.43
N GLY A 181 41.66 36.68 -20.00
CA GLY A 181 40.53 37.22 -19.24
C GLY A 181 39.79 36.13 -18.48
N GLU A 182 39.52 34.99 -19.11
CA GLU A 182 38.87 33.84 -18.48
C GLU A 182 39.68 33.31 -17.30
N ARG A 183 40.99 33.11 -17.47
CA ARG A 183 41.90 32.66 -16.39
C ARG A 183 41.94 33.66 -15.24
N ARG A 184 41.99 34.96 -15.55
CA ARG A 184 41.98 36.02 -14.53
C ARG A 184 40.67 36.06 -13.77
N LEU A 185 39.53 36.00 -14.47
CA LEU A 185 38.21 35.94 -13.86
C LEU A 185 38.07 34.69 -12.99
N ALA A 186 38.56 33.54 -13.44
CA ALA A 186 38.55 32.32 -12.65
C ALA A 186 39.32 32.46 -11.33
N SER A 187 40.48 33.12 -11.35
CA SER A 187 41.22 33.41 -10.12
C SER A 187 40.50 34.39 -9.19
N LEU A 188 39.87 35.43 -9.74
CA LEU A 188 39.14 36.43 -8.95
C LEU A 188 37.88 35.83 -8.31
N PHE A 189 37.03 35.15 -9.10
CA PHE A 189 35.85 34.49 -8.59
C PHE A 189 36.18 33.32 -7.66
N GLY A 190 37.26 32.58 -7.93
CA GLY A 190 37.78 31.58 -6.98
C GLY A 190 38.13 32.19 -5.61
N THR A 191 38.65 33.42 -5.58
CA THR A 191 38.92 34.15 -4.33
C THR A 191 37.62 34.55 -3.61
N VAL A 192 36.58 34.96 -4.35
CA VAL A 192 35.24 35.24 -3.80
C VAL A 192 34.65 34.01 -3.15
N ILE A 193 34.67 32.86 -3.85
CA ILE A 193 34.17 31.58 -3.33
C ILE A 193 34.95 31.11 -2.11
N ALA A 194 36.28 31.23 -2.13
CA ALA A 194 37.13 30.83 -1.00
C ALA A 194 36.85 31.63 0.28
N LYS A 195 36.35 32.87 0.14
CA LYS A 195 35.97 33.72 1.29
C LYS A 195 34.45 33.78 1.50
N ALA A 196 33.68 32.93 0.82
CA ALA A 196 32.25 32.83 1.05
C ALA A 196 31.95 32.45 2.50
N ARG A 197 30.88 33.03 3.05
CA ARG A 197 30.50 32.85 4.45
C ARG A 197 29.24 32.03 4.52
N VAL A 198 29.25 31.03 5.40
CA VAL A 198 28.11 30.14 5.60
C VAL A 198 27.54 30.40 6.99
N PHE A 199 26.26 30.74 7.04
CA PHE A 199 25.49 30.87 8.27
C PHE A 199 24.45 29.77 8.34
N GLN A 200 24.19 29.30 9.55
CA GLN A 200 23.09 28.39 9.85
C GLN A 200 21.91 29.16 10.43
N GLY A 201 20.71 28.58 10.38
CA GLY A 201 19.54 29.12 11.07
C GLY A 201 19.88 29.47 12.53
N GLY A 202 19.50 30.68 12.94
CA GLY A 202 19.92 31.29 14.22
C GLY A 202 21.01 32.34 14.08
N GLY A 203 21.60 32.51 12.88
CA GLY A 203 22.58 33.57 12.58
C GLY A 203 24.01 33.25 13.00
N ASN A 204 24.27 32.01 13.42
CA ASN A 204 25.62 31.56 13.74
C ASN A 204 26.41 31.32 12.45
N GLU A 205 27.63 31.86 12.40
CA GLU A 205 28.54 31.68 11.27
C GLU A 205 29.41 30.43 11.47
N LEU A 206 29.56 29.63 10.42
CA LEU A 206 30.45 28.49 10.44
C LEU A 206 31.84 28.89 9.96
N THR A 207 32.81 28.89 10.87
CA THR A 207 34.21 29.11 10.55
C THR A 207 34.79 27.84 9.90
N THR A 208 34.70 27.74 8.58
CA THR A 208 35.24 26.61 7.78
C THR A 208 36.26 27.10 6.77
N SER A 209 37.09 26.17 6.27
CA SER A 209 38.21 26.50 5.39
C SER A 209 37.80 26.66 3.93
N ALA A 210 36.65 26.10 3.54
CA ALA A 210 36.11 26.14 2.19
C ALA A 210 34.58 26.18 2.20
N LEU A 211 33.99 26.82 1.18
CA LEU A 211 32.53 26.93 1.03
C LEU A 211 31.86 25.54 1.06
N ARG A 212 32.40 24.57 0.34
CA ARG A 212 31.89 23.19 0.29
C ARG A 212 31.77 22.55 1.67
N GLU A 213 32.82 22.66 2.48
CA GLU A 213 32.87 22.11 3.84
C GLU A 213 31.84 22.81 4.75
N GLY A 214 31.73 24.14 4.63
CA GLY A 214 30.74 24.95 5.34
C GLY A 214 29.31 24.53 5.03
N VAL A 215 28.98 24.38 3.73
CA VAL A 215 27.66 23.95 3.28
C VAL A 215 27.34 22.52 3.74
N GLU A 216 28.29 21.59 3.65
CA GLU A 216 28.09 20.22 4.15
C GLU A 216 27.83 20.19 5.67
N THR A 217 28.59 20.95 6.43
CA THR A 217 28.47 21.01 7.90
C THR A 217 27.14 21.67 8.30
N ALA A 218 26.80 22.81 7.68
CA ALA A 218 25.51 23.46 7.86
C ALA A 218 24.35 22.53 7.49
N GLY A 219 24.48 21.79 6.38
CA GLY A 219 23.49 20.83 5.94
C GLY A 219 23.29 19.68 6.93
N ARG A 220 24.36 19.15 7.53
CA ARG A 220 24.25 18.14 8.60
C ARG A 220 23.52 18.69 9.82
N HIS A 221 23.78 19.93 10.23
CA HIS A 221 23.04 20.58 11.33
C HIS A 221 21.57 20.84 10.96
N ALA A 222 21.31 21.26 9.73
CA ALA A 222 19.96 21.48 9.21
C ALA A 222 19.13 20.18 9.21
N LEU A 223 19.74 19.04 8.88
CA LEU A 223 19.08 17.74 8.94
C LEU A 223 18.60 17.37 10.35
N THR A 224 19.41 17.64 11.38
CA THR A 224 19.01 17.38 12.77
C THR A 224 17.82 18.22 13.21
N ARG A 225 17.70 19.45 12.68
CA ARG A 225 16.58 20.37 12.95
C ARG A 225 15.32 19.97 12.19
N GLN A 226 15.47 19.62 10.92
CA GLN A 226 14.35 19.24 10.06
C GLN A 226 13.75 17.89 10.48
N PHE A 227 14.59 16.91 10.84
CA PHE A 227 14.16 15.55 11.17
C PHE A 227 14.46 15.21 12.64
N THR A 228 13.77 15.88 13.55
CA THR A 228 13.95 15.75 15.01
C THR A 228 13.74 14.33 15.55
N LYS A 229 12.97 13.49 14.84
CA LYS A 229 12.71 12.09 15.20
C LYS A 229 13.53 11.07 14.39
N PHE A 230 14.50 11.50 13.57
CA PHE A 230 15.26 10.59 12.72
C PHE A 230 16.00 9.49 13.48
N ALA A 231 16.61 9.83 14.62
CA ALA A 231 17.41 8.91 15.43
C ALA A 231 16.66 7.62 15.84
N THR A 232 15.33 7.68 15.96
CA THR A 232 14.51 6.51 16.33
C THR A 232 14.49 5.42 15.27
N GLY A 233 14.63 5.77 13.99
CA GLY A 233 14.69 4.85 12.85
C GLY A 233 16.08 4.71 12.22
N ASP A 234 17.08 5.38 12.80
CA ASP A 234 18.42 5.45 12.23
C ASP A 234 19.25 4.19 12.56
N ASN A 235 19.15 3.18 11.70
CA ASN A 235 19.96 1.96 11.82
C ASN A 235 20.30 1.37 10.44
N PRO A 236 21.55 0.96 10.17
CA PRO A 236 21.94 0.39 8.88
C PRO A 236 21.41 -1.05 8.66
N ASN A 237 20.89 -1.73 9.69
CA ASN A 237 20.50 -3.14 9.60
C ASN A 237 19.02 -3.37 9.25
N TRP A 238 18.25 -2.33 8.92
CA TRP A 238 16.83 -2.51 8.54
C TRP A 238 16.62 -3.42 7.32
N GLY A 239 17.56 -3.44 6.36
CA GLY A 239 17.53 -4.42 5.27
C GLY A 239 17.61 -5.89 5.75
N LYS A 240 18.27 -6.16 6.87
CA LYS A 240 18.29 -7.50 7.49
C LYS A 240 16.96 -7.82 8.17
N VAL A 241 16.31 -6.84 8.78
CA VAL A 241 14.96 -7.00 9.36
C VAL A 241 13.97 -7.41 8.27
N ILE A 242 13.99 -6.72 7.12
CA ILE A 242 13.16 -7.07 5.95
C ILE A 242 13.38 -8.53 5.56
N THR A 243 14.63 -8.95 5.43
CA THR A 243 14.97 -10.33 5.04
C THR A 243 14.45 -11.34 6.06
N LYS A 244 14.79 -11.16 7.35
CA LYS A 244 14.36 -12.03 8.45
C LYS A 244 12.84 -12.10 8.61
N ALA A 245 12.14 -10.96 8.52
CA ALA A 245 10.68 -10.92 8.65
C ALA A 245 10.00 -11.69 7.51
N ARG A 246 10.55 -11.61 6.29
CA ARG A 246 10.05 -12.40 5.13
C ARG A 246 10.30 -13.89 5.27
N ASP A 247 11.38 -14.27 5.94
CA ASP A 247 11.67 -15.67 6.27
C ASP A 247 10.83 -16.20 7.45
N GLY A 248 9.99 -15.35 8.06
CA GLY A 248 9.14 -15.73 9.20
C GLY A 248 9.88 -15.84 10.53
N ALA A 249 11.07 -15.24 10.63
CA ALA A 249 11.85 -15.28 11.86
C ALA A 249 11.18 -14.41 12.95
N PRO A 250 10.83 -14.98 14.13
CA PRO A 250 10.13 -14.25 15.19
C PRO A 250 11.00 -13.15 15.82
N ASP A 251 12.33 -13.24 15.66
CA ASP A 251 13.34 -12.33 16.20
C ASP A 251 13.85 -11.32 15.13
N ALA A 252 13.07 -11.00 14.10
CA ALA A 252 13.51 -10.14 13.00
C ALA A 252 14.11 -8.80 13.49
N LEU A 253 13.51 -8.19 14.52
CA LEU A 253 13.96 -6.92 15.11
C LEU A 253 15.25 -7.02 15.94
N ALA A 254 15.74 -8.23 16.25
CA ALA A 254 17.05 -8.38 16.90
C ALA A 254 18.19 -7.82 16.05
N ALA A 255 18.01 -7.74 14.72
CA ALA A 255 18.97 -7.12 13.82
C ALA A 255 19.15 -5.60 14.05
N VAL A 256 18.16 -4.93 14.65
CA VAL A 256 18.23 -3.53 15.06
C VAL A 256 18.31 -3.41 16.60
N SER A 257 18.88 -4.43 17.25
CA SER A 257 19.12 -4.49 18.69
C SER A 257 17.86 -4.40 19.56
N TRP A 258 16.72 -4.89 19.06
CA TRP A 258 15.47 -4.96 19.80
C TRP A 258 15.07 -6.41 20.12
N SER A 259 14.80 -6.71 21.38
CA SER A 259 14.45 -8.05 21.87
C SER A 259 13.07 -8.15 22.54
N GLY A 260 12.32 -7.05 22.57
CA GLY A 260 10.96 -7.03 23.13
C GLY A 260 9.89 -7.38 22.09
N GLU A 261 8.64 -7.16 22.46
CA GLU A 261 7.51 -7.30 21.54
C GLU A 261 7.63 -6.37 20.33
N VAL A 262 7.21 -6.84 19.16
CA VAL A 262 7.23 -6.07 17.90
C VAL A 262 6.51 -4.72 18.02
N PRO A 263 5.26 -4.62 18.51
CA PRO A 263 4.56 -3.33 18.61
C PRO A 263 5.16 -2.37 19.64
N ALA A 264 6.00 -2.85 20.56
CA ALA A 264 6.67 -2.01 21.54
C ALA A 264 7.95 -1.33 21.00
N ASN A 265 8.49 -1.81 19.88
CA ASN A 265 9.63 -1.15 19.21
C ASN A 265 9.24 0.28 18.79
N PRO A 266 10.07 1.31 19.02
CA PRO A 266 9.72 2.71 18.73
C PRO A 266 9.28 2.97 17.28
N VAL A 267 9.94 2.33 16.31
CA VAL A 267 9.59 2.47 14.89
C VAL A 267 8.28 1.75 14.59
N CYS A 268 8.16 0.49 15.03
CA CYS A 268 6.95 -0.30 14.80
C CYS A 268 5.72 0.33 15.48
N LYS A 269 5.89 0.92 16.66
CA LYS A 269 4.83 1.63 17.39
C LYS A 269 4.28 2.81 16.59
N GLU A 270 5.16 3.65 16.04
CA GLU A 270 4.79 4.82 15.25
C GLU A 270 4.23 4.44 13.87
N VAL A 271 4.72 3.34 13.26
CA VAL A 271 4.12 2.76 12.05
C VAL A 271 2.71 2.28 12.36
N LEU A 272 2.54 1.42 13.36
CA LEU A 272 1.25 0.85 13.75
C LEU A 272 0.23 1.92 14.15
N ALA A 273 0.66 3.02 14.78
CA ALA A 273 -0.20 4.15 15.12
C ALA A 273 -0.77 4.87 13.88
N ARG A 274 -0.10 4.79 12.73
CA ARG A 274 -0.54 5.40 11.45
C ARG A 274 -1.30 4.43 10.55
N VAL A 275 -1.28 3.14 10.86
CA VAL A 275 -2.14 2.17 10.17
C VAL A 275 -3.56 2.31 10.72
N SER A 276 -4.52 2.57 9.84
CA SER A 276 -5.93 2.68 10.21
C SER A 276 -6.62 1.30 10.14
N GLY A 277 -7.72 1.12 10.87
CA GLY A 277 -8.57 -0.08 10.75
C GLY A 277 -9.26 -0.18 9.38
N ALA A 278 -9.48 0.95 8.72
CA ALA A 278 -10.06 1.03 7.37
C ALA A 278 -9.04 0.75 6.24
N GLY A 279 -7.75 0.66 6.59
CA GLY A 279 -6.66 0.45 5.65
C GLY A 279 -5.87 1.73 5.38
N THR A 280 -4.54 1.59 5.29
CA THR A 280 -3.61 2.64 4.90
C THR A 280 -2.67 2.10 3.83
N LYS A 281 -2.48 2.82 2.73
CA LYS A 281 -1.59 2.39 1.66
C LYS A 281 -0.13 2.49 2.09
N GLY A 282 0.69 1.49 1.73
CA GLY A 282 2.11 1.46 2.08
C GLY A 282 2.89 2.68 1.57
N SER A 283 2.57 3.19 0.38
CA SER A 283 3.19 4.41 -0.15
C SER A 283 2.88 5.65 0.69
N ASP A 284 1.69 5.73 1.28
CA ASP A 284 1.32 6.85 2.14
C ASP A 284 2.06 6.79 3.48
N LEU A 285 2.26 5.59 4.03
CA LEU A 285 3.09 5.38 5.22
C LEU A 285 4.56 5.73 4.96
N GLN A 286 5.10 5.29 3.82
CA GLN A 286 6.47 5.63 3.39
C GLN A 286 6.66 7.14 3.26
N ARG A 287 5.68 7.87 2.72
CA ARG A 287 5.70 9.34 2.65
C ARG A 287 5.62 9.97 4.04
N GLN A 288 4.58 9.65 4.82
CA GLN A 288 4.34 10.27 6.13
C GLN A 288 5.50 10.08 7.12
N LEU A 289 6.18 8.93 7.08
CA LEU A 289 7.32 8.63 7.95
C LEU A 289 8.68 8.96 7.29
N GLY A 290 8.70 9.17 5.97
CA GLY A 290 9.84 9.69 5.23
C GLY A 290 9.95 11.22 5.29
N ASP A 291 8.84 11.91 5.56
CA ASP A 291 8.77 13.36 5.70
C ASP A 291 9.13 13.80 7.15
N PRO A 292 9.43 15.10 7.37
CA PRO A 292 9.59 15.66 8.70
C PRO A 292 8.37 15.40 9.60
N PRO A 293 8.56 15.10 10.90
CA PRO A 293 9.80 15.17 11.66
C PRO A 293 10.64 13.87 11.64
N TYR A 294 10.20 12.82 10.94
CA TYR A 294 10.82 11.48 11.03
C TYR A 294 11.98 11.33 10.06
N GLY A 295 11.76 11.54 8.77
CA GLY A 295 12.83 11.39 7.78
C GLY A 295 13.31 9.96 7.60
N TRP A 296 12.60 8.93 8.02
CA TRP A 296 13.20 7.60 8.12
C TRP A 296 13.58 7.01 6.75
N PRO A 297 14.64 6.18 6.70
CA PRO A 297 14.94 5.42 5.49
C PRO A 297 13.76 4.49 5.16
N LYS A 298 13.51 4.30 3.87
CA LYS A 298 12.46 3.40 3.38
C LYS A 298 12.56 2.01 3.99
N ASP A 299 13.77 1.47 4.12
CA ASP A 299 14.00 0.16 4.70
C ASP A 299 13.53 0.07 6.16
N ALA A 300 13.59 1.15 6.93
CA ALA A 300 13.09 1.15 8.31
C ALA A 300 11.57 1.02 8.36
N ILE A 301 10.88 1.78 7.50
CA ILE A 301 9.43 1.76 7.39
C ILE A 301 8.95 0.39 6.88
N ASP A 302 9.57 -0.10 5.82
CA ASP A 302 9.24 -1.38 5.19
C ASP A 302 9.57 -2.57 6.11
N GLY A 303 10.71 -2.53 6.80
CA GLY A 303 11.10 -3.54 7.78
C GLY A 303 10.15 -3.61 8.97
N ALA A 304 9.71 -2.45 9.49
CA ALA A 304 8.72 -2.38 10.55
C ALA A 304 7.34 -2.90 10.10
N LEU A 305 6.89 -2.55 8.88
CA LEU A 305 5.64 -3.07 8.31
C LEU A 305 5.65 -4.59 8.17
N LEU A 306 6.75 -5.16 7.67
CA LEU A 306 6.88 -6.61 7.54
C LEU A 306 6.98 -7.31 8.89
N ALA A 307 7.66 -6.71 9.87
CA ALA A 307 7.71 -7.24 11.23
C ALA A 307 6.32 -7.26 11.87
N LEU A 308 5.54 -6.17 11.74
CA LEU A 308 4.16 -6.07 12.24
C LEU A 308 3.23 -7.06 11.52
N LEU A 309 3.45 -7.31 10.24
CA LEU A 309 2.71 -8.31 9.46
C LEU A 309 3.06 -9.73 9.94
N ALA A 310 4.34 -9.99 10.22
CA ALA A 310 4.82 -11.28 10.73
C ALA A 310 4.24 -11.60 12.12
N SER A 311 4.11 -10.58 12.98
CA SER A 311 3.55 -10.73 14.33
C SER A 311 2.01 -10.66 14.37
N GLY A 312 1.34 -10.44 13.23
CA GLY A 312 -0.11 -10.38 13.15
C GLY A 312 -0.74 -9.11 13.75
N ASN A 313 0.04 -8.04 13.93
CA ASN A 313 -0.45 -6.72 14.37
C ASN A 313 -1.04 -5.89 13.23
N VAL A 314 -0.71 -6.24 11.98
CA VAL A 314 -1.35 -5.70 10.79
C VAL A 314 -1.65 -6.83 9.82
N ARG A 315 -2.71 -6.67 9.03
CA ARG A 315 -2.94 -7.47 7.83
C ARG A 315 -2.61 -6.65 6.59
N ALA A 316 -2.23 -7.32 5.50
CA ALA A 316 -1.95 -6.68 4.23
C ALA A 316 -2.85 -7.23 3.12
N GLU A 317 -3.30 -6.36 2.23
CA GLU A 317 -3.96 -6.71 0.98
C GLU A 317 -3.20 -6.13 -0.21
N ARG A 318 -3.11 -6.90 -1.29
CA ARG A 318 -2.53 -6.49 -2.56
C ARG A 318 -3.56 -6.71 -3.65
N GLU A 319 -3.92 -5.64 -4.37
CA GLU A 319 -4.89 -5.72 -5.50
C GLU A 319 -6.23 -6.36 -5.08
N GLY A 320 -6.68 -6.09 -3.85
CA GLY A 320 -7.91 -6.64 -3.27
C GLY A 320 -7.79 -8.09 -2.77
N GLN A 321 -6.62 -8.70 -2.86
CA GLN A 321 -6.36 -10.04 -2.35
C GLN A 321 -5.58 -9.99 -1.04
N LYS A 322 -6.01 -10.78 -0.05
CA LYS A 322 -5.31 -10.93 1.23
C LYS A 322 -3.93 -11.56 1.00
N VAL A 323 -2.91 -10.98 1.62
CA VAL A 323 -1.56 -11.54 1.67
C VAL A 323 -1.48 -12.49 2.85
N ALA A 324 -1.07 -13.75 2.65
CA ALA A 324 -1.05 -14.74 3.73
C ALA A 324 0.05 -14.44 4.76
N GLY A 325 1.16 -13.83 4.33
CA GLY A 325 2.22 -13.39 5.24
C GLY A 325 3.35 -12.60 4.56
N PRO A 326 4.38 -12.21 5.33
CA PRO A 326 5.47 -11.35 4.85
C PRO A 326 6.22 -11.91 3.63
N LYS A 327 6.33 -13.23 3.50
CA LYS A 327 7.05 -13.89 2.39
C LYS A 327 6.44 -13.56 1.03
N GLU A 328 5.11 -13.47 0.97
CA GLU A 328 4.32 -13.22 -0.24
C GLU A 328 4.26 -11.75 -0.65
N LEU A 329 4.83 -10.85 0.16
CA LEU A 329 4.93 -9.43 -0.12
C LEU A 329 6.38 -9.03 -0.46
N PRO A 330 6.73 -8.92 -1.76
CA PRO A 330 8.05 -8.45 -2.17
C PRO A 330 8.30 -7.00 -1.73
N ALA A 331 9.56 -6.65 -1.44
CA ALA A 331 9.94 -5.29 -1.03
C ALA A 331 9.51 -4.20 -2.04
N THR A 332 9.51 -4.53 -3.34
CA THR A 332 9.06 -3.63 -4.42
C THR A 332 7.56 -3.36 -4.41
N GLN A 333 6.77 -4.19 -3.73
CA GLN A 333 5.31 -4.12 -3.70
C GLN A 333 4.75 -3.64 -2.36
N ILE A 334 5.56 -3.49 -1.32
CA ILE A 334 5.13 -2.97 -0.02
C ILE A 334 4.39 -1.62 -0.17
N GLY A 335 4.92 -0.72 -1.01
CA GLY A 335 4.28 0.57 -1.26
C GLY A 335 2.92 0.49 -1.97
N LYS A 336 2.61 -0.64 -2.63
CA LYS A 336 1.34 -0.86 -3.35
C LYS A 336 0.29 -1.58 -2.50
N ALA A 337 0.71 -2.26 -1.42
CA ALA A 337 -0.19 -2.96 -0.53
C ALA A 337 -0.96 -1.97 0.37
N THR A 338 -2.14 -2.37 0.79
CA THR A 338 -2.93 -1.69 1.81
C THR A 338 -2.78 -2.46 3.11
N PHE A 339 -2.36 -1.78 4.18
CA PHE A 339 -2.19 -2.35 5.50
C PHE A 339 -3.35 -1.96 6.39
N TYR A 340 -3.89 -2.90 7.14
CA TYR A 340 -4.99 -2.66 8.07
C TYR A 340 -4.50 -3.02 9.46
N LYS A 341 -4.80 -2.15 10.42
CA LYS A 341 -4.46 -2.38 11.81
C LYS A 341 -5.31 -3.53 12.34
N GLU A 342 -4.66 -4.52 12.92
CA GLU A 342 -5.34 -5.60 13.60
C GLU A 342 -5.41 -5.31 15.09
N ASP A 343 -6.46 -5.81 15.74
CA ASP A 343 -6.52 -5.89 17.19
C ASP A 343 -5.49 -6.90 17.71
N GLU A 344 -5.29 -6.91 19.03
CA GLU A 344 -4.37 -7.83 19.68
C GLU A 344 -4.58 -9.29 19.20
N PRO A 345 -3.51 -10.03 18.86
CA PRO A 345 -3.62 -11.39 18.35
C PRO A 345 -4.48 -12.29 19.24
N PRO A 346 -5.21 -13.27 18.67
CA PRO A 346 -6.03 -14.16 19.47
C PRO A 346 -5.20 -14.93 20.51
N SER A 347 -5.68 -14.90 21.75
CA SER A 347 -5.15 -15.64 22.89
C SER A 347 -5.20 -17.15 22.65
N LEU A 348 -4.44 -17.91 23.45
CA LEU A 348 -4.46 -19.38 23.37
C LEU A 348 -5.86 -19.94 23.61
N GLY A 349 -6.62 -19.37 24.54
CA GLY A 349 -7.99 -19.78 24.85
C GLY A 349 -8.94 -19.56 23.68
N GLU A 350 -8.90 -18.37 23.05
CA GLU A 350 -9.70 -18.07 21.86
C GLU A 350 -9.36 -19.02 20.70
N ARG A 351 -8.06 -19.31 20.48
CA ARG A 351 -7.64 -20.27 19.45
C ARG A 351 -8.17 -21.67 19.71
N MET A 352 -8.15 -22.13 20.96
CA MET A 352 -8.71 -23.43 21.32
C MET A 352 -10.23 -23.48 21.11
N ALA A 353 -10.95 -22.40 21.42
CA ALA A 353 -12.40 -22.32 21.21
C ALA A 353 -12.75 -22.49 19.72
N VAL A 354 -12.12 -21.71 18.84
CA VAL A 354 -12.32 -21.78 17.37
C VAL A 354 -11.89 -23.13 16.82
N ARG A 355 -10.75 -23.68 17.28
CA ARG A 355 -10.28 -25.00 16.85
C ARG A 355 -11.28 -26.11 17.19
N GLY A 356 -11.83 -26.09 18.40
CA GLY A 356 -12.84 -27.06 18.82
C GLY A 356 -14.12 -26.93 17.99
N LEU A 357 -14.56 -25.71 17.72
CA LEU A 357 -15.72 -25.45 16.85
C LEU A 357 -15.50 -25.96 15.41
N LEU A 358 -14.33 -25.70 14.81
CA LEU A 358 -13.99 -26.21 13.47
C LEU A 358 -13.97 -27.75 13.42
N THR A 359 -13.48 -28.38 14.50
CA THR A 359 -13.43 -29.84 14.61
C THR A 359 -14.83 -30.45 14.70
N GLU A 360 -15.70 -29.84 15.51
CA GLU A 360 -17.09 -30.27 15.69
C GLU A 360 -17.92 -30.08 14.43
N ALA A 361 -17.73 -28.96 13.74
CA ALA A 361 -18.31 -28.66 12.43
C ALA A 361 -17.71 -29.50 11.29
N LYS A 362 -16.68 -30.33 11.54
CA LYS A 362 -15.96 -31.13 10.55
C LYS A 362 -15.39 -30.30 9.38
N VAL A 363 -15.03 -29.03 9.63
CA VAL A 363 -14.42 -28.14 8.64
C VAL A 363 -12.91 -28.34 8.68
N SER A 364 -12.28 -28.54 7.52
CA SER A 364 -10.84 -28.74 7.44
C SER A 364 -10.08 -27.44 7.75
N PHE A 365 -9.04 -27.52 8.58
CA PHE A 365 -8.19 -26.39 8.94
C PHE A 365 -6.73 -26.83 9.15
N VAL A 366 -5.80 -25.87 9.03
CA VAL A 366 -4.39 -26.06 9.36
C VAL A 366 -4.14 -25.56 10.78
N SER A 367 -3.42 -26.34 11.60
CA SER A 367 -3.14 -25.96 12.98
C SER A 367 -2.27 -24.70 13.03
N GLY A 368 -2.73 -23.68 13.75
CA GLY A 368 -2.08 -22.36 13.79
C GLY A 368 -2.58 -21.37 12.73
N GLU A 369 -3.41 -21.81 11.79
CA GLU A 369 -4.04 -20.97 10.76
C GLU A 369 -5.58 -21.07 10.81
N GLU A 370 -6.16 -21.26 12.00
CA GLU A 370 -7.60 -21.45 12.18
C GLU A 370 -8.43 -20.29 11.60
N GLY A 371 -7.88 -19.07 11.62
CA GLY A 371 -8.53 -17.88 11.08
C GLY A 371 -8.82 -17.96 9.58
N ALA A 372 -8.05 -18.74 8.81
CA ALA A 372 -8.30 -18.94 7.39
C ALA A 372 -9.55 -19.82 7.13
N ALA A 373 -9.92 -20.69 8.09
CA ALA A 373 -11.06 -21.60 7.97
C ALA A 373 -12.39 -20.98 8.43
N ILE A 374 -12.36 -19.83 9.13
CA ILE A 374 -13.56 -19.19 9.69
C ILE A 374 -14.60 -18.87 8.61
N SER A 375 -14.20 -18.32 7.46
CA SER A 375 -15.16 -18.02 6.39
C SER A 375 -15.85 -19.28 5.87
N GLY A 376 -15.11 -20.39 5.77
CA GLY A 376 -15.67 -21.69 5.40
C GLY A 376 -16.62 -22.25 6.46
N LEU A 377 -16.30 -22.08 7.74
CA LEU A 377 -17.16 -22.44 8.87
C LEU A 377 -18.48 -21.66 8.87
N LEU A 378 -18.44 -20.34 8.73
CA LEU A 378 -19.64 -19.50 8.71
C LEU A 378 -20.52 -19.80 7.50
N GLN A 379 -19.92 -20.20 6.37
CA GLN A 379 -20.69 -20.67 5.22
C GLN A 379 -21.32 -22.04 5.48
N HIS A 380 -20.58 -22.98 6.08
CA HIS A 380 -21.10 -24.31 6.42
C HIS A 380 -22.29 -24.24 7.37
N LEU A 381 -22.21 -23.39 8.40
CA LEU A 381 -23.32 -23.13 9.33
C LEU A 381 -24.54 -22.53 8.62
N ALA A 382 -24.34 -21.57 7.71
CA ALA A 382 -25.44 -21.00 6.92
C ALA A 382 -26.10 -22.07 6.03
N ASP A 383 -25.32 -22.97 5.43
CA ASP A 383 -25.84 -24.07 4.61
C ASP A 383 -26.60 -25.12 5.45
N LEU A 384 -26.16 -25.37 6.69
CA LEU A 384 -26.86 -26.25 7.64
C LEU A 384 -28.21 -25.64 8.06
N ALA A 385 -28.22 -24.37 8.48
CA ALA A 385 -29.46 -23.66 8.84
C ALA A 385 -30.48 -23.69 7.71
N ALA A 386 -30.05 -23.45 6.47
CA ALA A 386 -30.92 -23.51 5.30
C ALA A 386 -31.55 -24.91 5.07
N ARG A 387 -30.90 -25.98 5.53
CA ARG A 387 -31.39 -27.36 5.41
C ARG A 387 -32.27 -27.81 6.58
N SER A 388 -32.12 -27.18 7.74
CA SER A 388 -32.85 -27.50 8.98
C SER A 388 -34.33 -27.10 8.99
N GLY A 389 -34.79 -26.33 8.01
CA GLY A 389 -36.19 -25.90 7.93
C GLY A 389 -36.72 -25.80 6.51
N GLY A 390 -37.95 -25.33 6.38
CA GLY A 390 -38.60 -25.18 5.08
C GLY A 390 -40.08 -24.79 5.15
N PRO A 391 -40.83 -24.99 4.05
CA PRO A 391 -42.28 -24.85 4.06
C PRO A 391 -42.93 -25.95 4.93
N ALA A 392 -44.11 -25.64 5.50
CA ALA A 392 -44.89 -26.61 6.25
C ALA A 392 -45.07 -27.92 5.44
N PRO A 393 -44.87 -29.10 6.06
CA PRO A 393 -44.88 -29.39 7.50
C PRO A 393 -43.51 -29.25 8.22
N LEU A 394 -42.45 -28.78 7.56
CA LEU A 394 -41.15 -28.56 8.19
C LEU A 394 -41.17 -27.35 9.14
N PRO A 395 -40.32 -27.37 10.20
CA PRO A 395 -40.07 -26.19 11.02
C PRO A 395 -39.56 -25.02 10.17
N GLU A 396 -39.70 -23.82 10.70
CA GLU A 396 -39.14 -22.64 10.06
C GLU A 396 -37.61 -22.70 10.07
N PRO A 397 -36.93 -22.18 9.03
CA PRO A 397 -35.48 -22.08 9.04
C PRO A 397 -34.98 -21.32 10.28
N PRO A 398 -33.90 -21.78 10.92
CA PRO A 398 -33.28 -21.07 12.04
C PRO A 398 -32.87 -19.63 11.69
N ASP A 399 -32.88 -18.72 12.67
CA ASP A 399 -32.39 -17.36 12.50
C ASP A 399 -30.86 -17.32 12.38
N THR A 400 -30.37 -16.80 11.25
CA THR A 400 -28.94 -16.69 10.93
C THR A 400 -28.37 -15.28 11.11
N SER A 401 -29.13 -14.34 11.69
CA SER A 401 -28.72 -12.93 11.84
C SER A 401 -27.37 -12.77 12.57
N HIS A 402 -27.09 -13.62 13.55
CA HIS A 402 -25.82 -13.63 14.27
C HIS A 402 -24.64 -14.04 13.36
N LEU A 403 -24.84 -14.93 12.38
CA LEU A 403 -23.83 -15.32 11.40
C LEU A 403 -23.49 -14.15 10.47
N ASP A 404 -24.47 -13.35 10.07
CA ASP A 404 -24.24 -12.18 9.22
C ASP A 404 -23.41 -11.11 9.93
N GLY A 405 -23.67 -10.91 11.23
CA GLY A 405 -22.83 -10.08 12.09
C GLY A 405 -21.37 -10.54 12.14
N LEU A 406 -21.14 -11.86 12.25
CA LEU A 406 -19.79 -12.44 12.22
C LEU A 406 -19.12 -12.33 10.84
N LYS A 407 -19.88 -12.45 9.74
CA LYS A 407 -19.38 -12.30 8.37
C LYS A 407 -18.98 -10.86 8.02
N ALA A 408 -19.59 -9.87 8.68
CA ALA A 408 -19.25 -8.45 8.49
C ALA A 408 -17.91 -8.05 9.14
N LEU A 409 -17.43 -8.83 10.11
CA LEU A 409 -16.13 -8.62 10.76
C LEU A 409 -14.99 -9.22 9.93
N ALA A 410 -13.76 -8.73 10.14
CA ALA A 410 -12.57 -9.26 9.50
C ALA A 410 -11.40 -9.40 10.49
N GLY A 411 -10.42 -10.23 10.13
CA GLY A 411 -9.15 -10.34 10.87
C GLY A 411 -9.31 -10.88 12.28
N ASN A 412 -8.54 -10.34 13.21
CA ASN A 412 -8.54 -10.76 14.62
C ASN A 412 -9.86 -10.43 15.31
N GLN A 413 -10.57 -9.39 14.86
CA GLN A 413 -11.89 -9.04 15.39
C GLN A 413 -12.93 -10.13 15.06
N GLN A 414 -12.94 -10.64 13.83
CA GLN A 414 -13.80 -11.76 13.45
C GLN A 414 -13.43 -13.02 14.24
N PHE A 415 -12.13 -13.30 14.38
CA PHE A 415 -11.65 -14.45 15.15
C PHE A 415 -12.15 -14.41 16.60
N ARG A 416 -12.00 -13.27 17.28
CA ARG A 416 -12.45 -13.09 18.65
C ARG A 416 -13.96 -13.21 18.78
N ALA A 417 -14.72 -12.56 17.90
CA ALA A 417 -16.18 -12.66 17.93
C ALA A 417 -16.68 -14.11 17.73
N VAL A 418 -16.04 -14.88 16.85
CA VAL A 418 -16.33 -16.31 16.66
C VAL A 418 -15.93 -17.12 17.90
N ALA A 419 -14.81 -16.80 18.54
CA ALA A 419 -14.37 -17.46 19.78
C ALA A 419 -15.34 -17.17 20.94
N GLU A 420 -15.81 -15.93 21.08
CA GLU A 420 -16.78 -15.52 22.10
C GLU A 420 -18.13 -16.21 21.91
N GLN A 421 -18.56 -16.40 20.67
CA GLN A 421 -19.81 -17.08 20.33
C GLN A 421 -19.63 -18.59 20.11
N ALA A 422 -18.45 -19.16 20.41
CA ALA A 422 -18.12 -20.53 20.03
C ALA A 422 -19.09 -21.57 20.60
N GLU A 423 -19.59 -21.37 21.82
CA GLU A 423 -20.54 -22.30 22.45
C GLU A 423 -21.91 -22.29 21.75
N GLN A 424 -22.43 -21.09 21.42
CA GLN A 424 -23.66 -20.95 20.64
C GLN A 424 -23.50 -21.62 19.28
N LEU A 425 -22.39 -21.34 18.57
CA LEU A 425 -22.13 -21.90 17.26
C LEU A 425 -21.99 -23.43 17.29
N ARG A 426 -21.46 -24.02 18.37
CA ARG A 426 -21.42 -25.49 18.53
C ARG A 426 -22.82 -26.07 18.73
N GLN A 427 -23.65 -25.42 19.54
CA GLN A 427 -25.04 -25.82 19.72
C GLN A 427 -25.81 -25.76 18.39
N ASP A 428 -25.55 -24.73 17.58
CA ASP A 428 -26.13 -24.59 16.24
C ASP A 428 -25.64 -25.70 15.31
N VAL A 429 -24.33 -25.99 15.26
CA VAL A 429 -23.79 -27.14 14.50
C VAL A 429 -24.48 -28.45 14.89
N SER A 430 -24.58 -28.73 16.18
CA SER A 430 -25.16 -29.98 16.68
C SER A 430 -26.64 -30.09 16.32
N THR A 431 -27.42 -29.03 16.56
CA THR A 431 -28.86 -29.02 16.33
C THR A 431 -29.17 -29.11 14.84
N TRP A 432 -28.53 -28.25 14.04
CA TRP A 432 -28.83 -28.17 12.61
C TRP A 432 -28.32 -29.38 11.83
N SER A 433 -27.22 -30.00 12.27
CA SER A 433 -26.76 -31.27 11.67
C SER A 433 -27.77 -32.39 11.89
N LEU A 434 -28.31 -32.53 13.11
CA LEU A 434 -29.32 -33.54 13.43
C LEU A 434 -30.59 -33.35 12.61
N GLU A 435 -31.12 -32.13 12.56
CA GLU A 435 -32.32 -31.79 11.79
C GLU A 435 -32.10 -32.03 10.28
N SER A 436 -30.95 -31.61 9.75
CA SER A 436 -30.61 -31.83 8.34
C SER A 436 -30.47 -33.31 7.99
N GLU A 437 -29.96 -34.16 8.90
CA GLU A 437 -29.83 -35.60 8.68
C GLU A 437 -31.20 -36.31 8.71
N GLN A 438 -32.08 -35.90 9.62
CA GLN A 438 -33.41 -36.51 9.77
C GLN A 438 -34.39 -36.09 8.66
N ARG A 439 -34.22 -34.89 8.09
CA ARG A 439 -35.14 -34.29 7.12
C ARG A 439 -35.56 -35.24 6.00
N GLY A 440 -34.61 -35.83 5.29
CA GLY A 440 -34.92 -36.68 4.13
C GLY A 440 -35.76 -37.91 4.49
N GLN A 441 -35.50 -38.52 5.66
CA GLN A 441 -36.28 -39.66 6.14
C GLN A 441 -37.69 -39.23 6.57
N ARG A 442 -37.81 -38.10 7.25
CA ARG A 442 -39.10 -37.57 7.72
C ARG A 442 -39.98 -37.08 6.57
N GLU A 443 -39.42 -36.40 5.57
CA GLU A 443 -40.15 -36.00 4.36
C GLU A 443 -40.67 -37.23 3.58
N ALA A 444 -39.85 -38.29 3.47
CA ALA A 444 -40.27 -39.54 2.85
C ALA A 444 -41.40 -40.24 3.63
N ALA A 445 -41.30 -40.27 4.96
CA ALA A 445 -42.36 -40.80 5.82
C ALA A 445 -43.65 -39.96 5.69
N TRP A 446 -43.53 -38.63 5.64
CA TRP A 446 -44.65 -37.72 5.45
C TRP A 446 -45.39 -37.97 4.13
N SER A 447 -44.65 -38.08 3.02
CA SER A 447 -45.24 -38.40 1.71
C SER A 447 -45.93 -39.77 1.72
N LYS A 448 -45.38 -40.75 2.44
CA LYS A 448 -46.03 -42.06 2.61
C LYS A 448 -47.32 -41.95 3.42
N LEU A 449 -47.34 -41.16 4.50
CA LEU A 449 -48.53 -40.95 5.31
C LEU A 449 -49.65 -40.28 4.50
N ASP A 450 -49.32 -39.23 3.74
CA ASP A 450 -50.26 -38.52 2.87
C ASP A 450 -50.91 -39.47 1.84
N ARG A 451 -50.10 -40.29 1.17
CA ARG A 451 -50.61 -41.31 0.23
C ARG A 451 -51.51 -42.36 0.90
N LEU A 452 -51.16 -42.80 2.11
CA LEU A 452 -52.01 -43.76 2.85
C LEU A 452 -53.35 -43.11 3.23
N LEU A 453 -53.38 -41.81 3.56
CA LEU A 453 -54.60 -41.08 3.88
C LEU A 453 -55.52 -40.96 2.66
N GLU A 454 -54.97 -40.78 1.46
CA GLU A 454 -55.73 -40.83 0.22
C GLU A 454 -56.38 -42.20 -0.01
N HIS A 455 -55.62 -43.29 0.15
CA HIS A 455 -56.14 -44.65 -0.02
C HIS A 455 -57.19 -45.03 1.04
N ALA A 456 -57.11 -44.46 2.24
CA ALA A 456 -58.03 -44.71 3.34
C ALA A 456 -59.25 -43.75 3.35
N ALA A 457 -59.41 -42.87 2.36
CA ALA A 457 -60.42 -41.81 2.38
C ALA A 457 -61.87 -42.29 2.55
N GLY A 458 -62.16 -43.53 2.14
CA GLY A 458 -63.49 -44.17 2.30
C GLY A 458 -63.69 -44.93 3.62
N LEU A 459 -62.70 -44.91 4.53
CA LEU A 459 -62.78 -45.58 5.83
C LEU A 459 -63.20 -44.58 6.91
N ASP A 460 -64.29 -44.88 7.63
CA ASP A 460 -64.81 -44.05 8.72
C ASP A 460 -63.80 -43.83 9.86
N ALA A 461 -62.85 -44.76 10.03
CA ALA A 461 -61.83 -44.77 11.08
C ALA A 461 -60.64 -43.82 10.84
N THR A 462 -60.75 -42.83 9.94
CA THR A 462 -59.61 -41.96 9.53
C THR A 462 -59.70 -40.50 9.99
N ALA A 463 -60.80 -40.09 10.62
CA ALA A 463 -61.01 -38.69 11.02
C ALA A 463 -59.93 -38.19 12.00
N ASP A 464 -59.67 -38.94 13.07
CA ASP A 464 -58.68 -38.57 14.09
C ASP A 464 -57.25 -38.49 13.52
N ILE A 465 -56.91 -39.39 12.59
CA ILE A 465 -55.59 -39.40 11.93
C ILE A 465 -55.43 -38.18 11.03
N ARG A 466 -56.49 -37.76 10.33
CA ARG A 466 -56.49 -36.55 9.50
C ARG A 466 -56.35 -35.28 10.34
N GLU A 467 -56.99 -35.21 11.50
CA GLU A 467 -56.81 -34.09 12.43
C GLU A 467 -55.36 -34.01 12.93
N GLN A 468 -54.76 -35.15 13.30
CA GLN A 468 -53.35 -35.19 13.72
C GLN A 468 -52.39 -34.84 12.58
N PHE A 469 -52.67 -35.28 11.35
CA PHE A 469 -51.92 -34.89 10.16
C PHE A 469 -51.94 -33.36 9.96
N GLU A 470 -53.11 -32.74 9.96
CA GLU A 470 -53.21 -31.29 9.82
C GLU A 470 -52.56 -30.55 11.00
N ALA A 471 -52.64 -31.10 12.22
CA ALA A 471 -51.93 -30.54 13.38
C ALA A 471 -50.41 -30.58 13.20
N ILE A 472 -49.83 -31.67 12.69
CA ILE A 472 -48.39 -31.77 12.39
C ILE A 472 -48.00 -30.75 11.32
N ARG A 473 -48.82 -30.60 10.28
CA ARG A 473 -48.58 -29.66 9.19
C ARG A 473 -48.66 -28.21 9.65
N ALA A 474 -49.74 -27.84 10.34
CA ALA A 474 -50.00 -26.47 10.79
C ALA A 474 -48.99 -26.02 11.86
N ASN A 475 -48.66 -26.91 12.80
CA ASN A 475 -47.69 -26.63 13.86
C ASN A 475 -46.23 -26.96 13.47
N ARG A 476 -46.00 -27.37 12.22
CA ARG A 476 -44.67 -27.63 11.64
C ARG A 476 -43.81 -28.64 12.43
N LEU A 477 -44.42 -29.73 12.85
CA LEU A 477 -43.82 -30.69 13.80
C LEU A 477 -43.07 -31.85 13.13
N LEU A 478 -42.79 -31.79 11.82
CA LEU A 478 -42.27 -32.94 11.08
C LEU A 478 -40.93 -33.48 11.65
N LEU A 479 -40.07 -32.58 12.14
CA LEU A 479 -38.76 -32.92 12.70
C LEU A 479 -38.77 -33.06 14.24
N SER A 480 -39.94 -33.07 14.88
CA SER A 480 -40.03 -33.26 16.33
C SER A 480 -39.63 -34.68 16.77
N ASP A 481 -39.13 -34.76 18.00
CA ASP A 481 -38.80 -36.00 18.71
C ASP A 481 -39.69 -36.10 19.98
N PRO A 482 -40.46 -37.19 20.18
CA PRO A 482 -40.55 -38.41 19.37
C PRO A 482 -41.19 -38.20 17.98
N ASP A 483 -40.92 -39.13 17.05
CA ASP A 483 -41.44 -39.10 15.67
C ASP A 483 -42.98 -39.07 15.62
N PRO A 484 -43.61 -37.99 15.12
CA PRO A 484 -45.06 -37.87 15.10
C PRO A 484 -45.72 -38.55 13.89
N VAL A 485 -44.95 -38.98 12.89
CA VAL A 485 -45.47 -39.49 11.60
C VAL A 485 -45.54 -41.01 11.60
N ASN A 486 -44.49 -41.70 12.06
CA ASN A 486 -44.41 -43.15 12.04
C ASN A 486 -45.55 -43.87 12.79
N PRO A 487 -45.99 -43.41 13.98
CA PRO A 487 -47.16 -43.97 14.66
C PRO A 487 -48.43 -43.91 13.82
N LEU A 488 -48.64 -42.80 13.10
CA LEU A 488 -49.81 -42.61 12.22
C LEU A 488 -49.77 -43.53 11.01
N ILE A 489 -48.59 -43.70 10.40
CA ILE A 489 -48.38 -44.67 9.32
C ILE A 489 -48.76 -46.08 9.78
N ALA A 490 -48.36 -46.47 10.99
CA ALA A 490 -48.65 -47.80 11.54
C ALA A 490 -50.16 -48.01 11.77
N GLN A 491 -50.82 -47.04 12.40
CA GLN A 491 -52.27 -47.07 12.64
C GLN A 491 -53.05 -47.16 11.33
N LEU A 492 -52.71 -46.31 10.36
CA LEU A 492 -53.39 -46.26 9.07
C LEU A 492 -53.14 -47.52 8.22
N SER A 493 -51.92 -48.06 8.28
CA SER A 493 -51.59 -49.34 7.63
C SER A 493 -52.38 -50.51 8.21
N ALA A 494 -52.63 -50.52 9.53
CA ALA A 494 -53.47 -51.52 10.17
C ALA A 494 -54.94 -51.37 9.74
N ALA A 495 -55.50 -50.16 9.79
CA ALA A 495 -56.87 -49.89 9.38
C ALA A 495 -57.15 -50.28 7.91
N ILE A 496 -56.23 -49.96 6.99
CA ILE A 496 -56.35 -50.37 5.58
C ILE A 496 -56.30 -51.89 5.45
N ARG A 497 -55.39 -52.57 6.17
CA ARG A 497 -55.27 -54.04 6.12
C ARG A 497 -56.54 -54.71 6.63
N ASP A 498 -57.09 -54.24 7.73
CA ASP A 498 -58.32 -54.78 8.30
C ASP A 498 -59.51 -54.57 7.35
N ALA A 499 -59.61 -53.40 6.72
CA ALA A 499 -60.65 -53.12 5.73
C ALA A 499 -60.53 -54.01 4.48
N VAL A 500 -59.32 -54.21 3.96
CA VAL A 500 -59.07 -55.11 2.81
C VAL A 500 -59.41 -56.55 3.18
N THR A 501 -58.99 -57.01 4.36
CA THR A 501 -59.26 -58.38 4.84
C THR A 501 -60.77 -58.59 5.00
N SER A 502 -61.47 -57.65 5.64
CA SER A 502 -62.92 -57.68 5.78
C SER A 502 -63.64 -57.66 4.42
N GLY A 503 -63.13 -56.90 3.46
CA GLY A 503 -63.66 -56.88 2.09
C GLY A 503 -63.47 -58.22 1.37
N ILE A 504 -62.31 -58.87 1.53
CA ILE A 504 -62.04 -60.22 1.01
C ILE A 504 -62.99 -61.24 1.64
N ASP A 505 -63.15 -61.20 2.97
CA ASP A 505 -64.04 -62.11 3.70
C ASP A 505 -65.51 -61.92 3.29
N ALA A 506 -65.95 -60.67 3.10
CA ALA A 506 -67.29 -60.35 2.64
C ALA A 506 -67.54 -60.84 1.20
N LEU A 507 -66.56 -60.67 0.30
CA LEU A 507 -66.63 -61.20 -1.06
C LEU A 507 -66.68 -62.73 -1.06
N ALA A 508 -65.85 -63.38 -0.25
CA ALA A 508 -65.82 -64.83 -0.11
C ALA A 508 -67.16 -65.36 0.43
N ALA A 509 -67.73 -64.71 1.45
CA ALA A 509 -69.03 -65.06 2.00
C ALA A 509 -70.17 -64.85 1.00
N ALA A 510 -70.17 -63.74 0.25
CA ALA A 510 -71.15 -63.48 -0.79
C ALA A 510 -71.06 -64.51 -1.93
N SER A 511 -69.84 -64.81 -2.41
CA SER A 511 -69.60 -65.82 -3.44
C SER A 511 -70.07 -67.21 -2.99
N ALA A 512 -69.73 -67.63 -1.77
CA ALA A 512 -70.18 -68.90 -1.21
C ALA A 512 -71.72 -68.99 -1.09
N LYS A 513 -72.36 -67.88 -0.70
CA LYS A 513 -73.82 -67.79 -0.61
C LYS A 513 -74.47 -67.95 -1.99
N GLU A 514 -74.02 -67.20 -2.99
CA GLU A 514 -74.58 -67.28 -4.36
C GLU A 514 -74.33 -68.66 -4.98
N ARG A 515 -73.15 -69.25 -4.75
CA ARG A 515 -72.85 -70.61 -5.19
C ARG A 515 -73.77 -71.65 -4.54
N THR A 516 -73.99 -71.56 -3.24
CA THR A 516 -74.96 -72.43 -2.54
C THR A 516 -76.35 -72.28 -3.13
N GLY A 517 -76.77 -71.05 -3.47
CA GLY A 517 -78.05 -70.77 -4.11
C GLY A 517 -78.17 -71.42 -5.50
N LEU A 518 -77.11 -71.35 -6.32
CA LEU A 518 -77.05 -72.04 -7.61
C LEU A 518 -77.16 -73.56 -7.45
N GLU A 519 -76.42 -74.13 -6.50
CA GLU A 519 -76.43 -75.57 -6.21
C GLU A 519 -77.81 -76.09 -5.77
N GLN A 520 -78.64 -75.23 -5.17
CA GLN A 520 -80.00 -75.54 -4.73
C GLN A 520 -81.08 -75.29 -5.81
N SER A 521 -80.72 -74.76 -6.98
CA SER A 521 -81.69 -74.45 -8.04
C SER A 521 -82.17 -75.70 -8.78
N GLU A 522 -83.44 -75.70 -9.20
CA GLU A 522 -84.10 -76.89 -9.79
C GLU A 522 -83.38 -77.43 -11.04
N GLY A 523 -82.78 -76.56 -11.86
CA GLY A 523 -82.05 -76.95 -13.07
C GLY A 523 -80.60 -77.37 -12.85
N TRP A 524 -80.02 -77.18 -11.66
CA TRP A 524 -78.59 -77.41 -11.42
C TRP A 524 -78.20 -78.89 -11.45
N ALA A 525 -79.05 -79.76 -10.90
CA ALA A 525 -78.83 -81.19 -10.83
C ALA A 525 -78.92 -81.89 -12.20
N GLU A 526 -79.51 -81.24 -13.21
CA GLU A 526 -79.63 -81.76 -14.57
C GLU A 526 -78.40 -81.45 -15.45
N LEU A 527 -77.52 -80.56 -15.00
CA LEU A 527 -76.31 -80.17 -15.71
C LEU A 527 -75.18 -81.18 -15.48
N THR A 528 -74.38 -81.43 -16.52
CA THR A 528 -73.11 -82.16 -16.40
C THR A 528 -72.06 -81.34 -15.65
N VAL A 529 -71.02 -81.99 -15.12
CA VAL A 529 -69.93 -81.32 -14.38
C VAL A 529 -69.26 -80.23 -15.23
N ASP A 530 -69.07 -80.47 -16.53
CA ASP A 530 -68.50 -79.48 -17.45
C ASP A 530 -69.43 -78.26 -17.61
N GLN A 531 -70.75 -78.49 -17.75
CA GLN A 531 -71.74 -77.41 -17.84
C GLN A 531 -71.87 -76.62 -16.53
N GLN A 532 -71.76 -77.27 -15.36
CA GLN A 532 -71.74 -76.61 -14.07
C GLN A 532 -70.50 -75.72 -13.91
N SER A 533 -69.33 -76.20 -14.35
CA SER A 533 -68.09 -75.41 -14.36
C SER A 533 -68.21 -74.18 -15.29
N ASP A 534 -68.79 -74.33 -16.47
CA ASP A 534 -69.03 -73.23 -17.41
C ASP A 534 -69.97 -72.16 -16.82
N VAL A 535 -71.05 -72.57 -16.15
CA VAL A 535 -71.96 -71.64 -15.48
C VAL A 535 -71.28 -70.89 -14.34
N LEU A 536 -70.47 -71.57 -13.50
CA LEU A 536 -69.70 -70.91 -12.44
C LEU A 536 -68.68 -69.92 -13.00
N ALA A 537 -68.02 -70.26 -14.12
CA ALA A 537 -67.07 -69.39 -14.79
C ALA A 537 -67.75 -68.14 -15.38
N VAL A 538 -68.89 -68.30 -16.06
CA VAL A 538 -69.66 -67.17 -16.62
C VAL A 538 -70.22 -66.27 -15.52
N ALA A 539 -70.65 -66.84 -14.39
CA ALA A 539 -71.17 -66.09 -13.26
C ALA A 539 -70.08 -65.39 -12.41
N GLY A 540 -68.80 -65.60 -12.72
CA GLY A 540 -67.69 -65.05 -11.92
C GLY A 540 -67.56 -65.69 -10.53
N LEU A 541 -68.11 -66.90 -10.34
CA LEU A 541 -68.08 -67.68 -9.10
C LEU A 541 -67.10 -68.86 -9.17
N ALA A 542 -66.32 -68.95 -10.24
CA ALA A 542 -65.18 -69.84 -10.30
C ALA A 542 -64.22 -69.49 -9.16
N VAL A 543 -63.79 -70.49 -8.40
CA VAL A 543 -62.75 -70.31 -7.38
C VAL A 543 -61.47 -69.87 -8.11
N PRO A 544 -60.83 -68.77 -7.72
CA PRO A 544 -59.59 -68.32 -8.35
C PRO A 544 -58.45 -69.33 -8.23
#